data_AF-H6NM73-F1
#
_entry.id   AF-H6NM73-F1
#
_cell.length_a   1.000
_cell.length_b   1.000
_cell.length_c   1.000
_cell.angle_alpha   90.00
_cell.angle_beta   90.00
_cell.angle_gamma   90.00
#
_symmetry.space_group_name_H-M   'P 1'
#
loop_
_entity.id
_entity.type
_entity.pdbx_description
1 polymer ?
#
loop_
_entity_poly.entity_id
_entity_poly.type
_entity_poly.pdbx_seq_one_letter_code
_entity_poly.pdbx_strand_id
1 'polypeptide(L)'
;MLTLFTWPLVILSVPLALIGLILRSPALLYAAALCIVPTFLYLAMTPRFLGWGLLFPFGYTGAGWLLMRKAPLWASSLPVLPVCCLFGWLGYIIWQQ
;
A
#
# COMPACT_ATOMS: atom_id res chain seq x y z
N MET A 1 -0.06 -16.21 -13.98
CA MET A 1 -1.29 -15.51 -14.43
C MET A 1 -1.77 -14.46 -13.42
N LEU A 2 -1.86 -14.77 -12.11
CA LEU A 2 -2.24 -13.79 -11.09
C LEU A 2 -1.30 -12.58 -10.97
N THR A 3 0.00 -12.76 -11.25
CA THR A 3 1.01 -11.70 -11.20
C THR A 3 0.68 -10.51 -12.10
N LEU A 4 0.24 -10.72 -13.35
CA LEU A 4 -0.09 -9.62 -14.27
C LEU A 4 -1.30 -8.79 -13.83
N PHE A 5 -2.23 -9.39 -13.08
CA PHE A 5 -3.46 -8.71 -12.66
C PHE A 5 -3.26 -7.88 -11.38
N THR A 6 -2.31 -8.25 -10.54
CA THR A 6 -2.01 -7.53 -9.28
C THR A 6 -1.18 -6.26 -9.49
N TRP A 7 -0.31 -6.22 -10.50
CA TRP A 7 0.56 -5.07 -10.76
C TRP A 7 -0.19 -3.77 -11.09
N PRO A 8 -1.22 -3.77 -11.96
CA PRO A 8 -2.02 -2.58 -12.21
C PRO A 8 -2.66 -2.02 -10.94
N LEU A 9 -3.13 -2.89 -10.04
CA LEU A 9 -3.73 -2.49 -8.77
C LEU A 9 -2.71 -1.86 -7.81
N VAL A 10 -1.49 -2.39 -7.76
CA VAL A 10 -0.38 -1.80 -7.00
C VAL A 10 -0.04 -0.42 -7.54
N ILE A 11 0.16 -0.31 -8.85
CA ILE A 11 0.48 0.94 -9.52
C ILE A 11 -0.63 1.97 -9.32
N LEU A 12 -1.90 1.54 -9.25
CA LEU A 12 -3.04 2.41 -9.00
C LEU A 12 -3.16 2.80 -7.51
N SER A 13 -2.78 1.92 -6.58
CA SER A 13 -2.87 2.19 -5.14
C SER A 13 -1.93 3.31 -4.65
N VAL A 14 -0.72 3.42 -5.21
CA VAL A 14 0.28 4.44 -4.84
C VAL A 14 -0.18 5.88 -5.15
N PRO A 15 -0.62 6.23 -6.37
CA PRO A 15 -1.17 7.54 -6.66
C PRO A 15 -2.46 7.80 -5.89
N LEU A 16 -3.32 6.79 -5.67
CA LEU A 16 -4.49 6.97 -4.80
C LEU A 16 -4.09 7.35 -3.37
N ALA A 17 -3.06 6.70 -2.81
CA ALA A 17 -2.56 7.00 -1.49
C ALA A 17 -1.94 8.41 -1.42
N LEU A 18 -1.15 8.81 -2.43
CA LEU A 18 -0.57 10.15 -2.54
C LEU A 18 -1.65 11.23 -2.65
N ILE A 19 -2.60 11.06 -3.58
CA ILE A 19 -3.72 11.99 -3.76
C ILE A 19 -4.57 12.05 -2.50
N GLY A 20 -4.84 10.91 -1.85
CA GLY A 20 -5.55 10.84 -0.57
C GLY A 20 -4.86 11.60 0.55
N LEU A 21 -3.53 11.54 0.61
CA LEU A 21 -2.74 12.28 1.59
C LEU A 21 -2.74 13.79 1.31
N ILE A 22 -2.58 14.20 0.04
CA ILE A 22 -2.60 15.60 -0.41
C ILE A 22 -3.98 16.23 -0.16
N LEU A 23 -5.05 15.54 -0.57
CA LEU A 23 -6.43 15.98 -0.38
C LEU A 23 -6.94 15.76 1.05
N ARG A 24 -6.11 15.21 1.95
CA ARG A 24 -6.48 14.84 3.33
C ARG A 24 -7.77 14.01 3.40
N SER A 25 -8.00 13.17 2.40
CA SER A 25 -9.19 12.36 2.26
C SER A 25 -8.90 10.95 2.78
N PRO A 26 -9.47 10.55 3.94
CA PRO A 26 -9.32 9.19 4.44
C PRO A 26 -9.98 8.16 3.52
N ALA A 27 -11.05 8.54 2.80
CA ALA A 27 -11.74 7.67 1.84
C ALA A 27 -10.81 7.16 0.72
N LEU A 28 -9.98 8.04 0.15
CA LEU A 28 -8.98 7.68 -0.87
C LEU A 28 -7.90 6.73 -0.31
N LEU A 29 -7.52 6.87 0.97
CA LEU A 29 -6.55 5.98 1.61
C LEU A 29 -7.14 4.59 1.87
N TYR A 30 -8.41 4.51 2.26
CA TYR A 30 -9.10 3.23 2.36
C TYR A 30 -9.32 2.57 1.00
N ALA A 31 -9.62 3.35 -0.04
CA ALA A 31 -9.70 2.84 -1.41
C ALA A 31 -8.34 2.31 -1.89
N ALA A 32 -7.24 3.02 -1.62
CA ALA A 32 -5.89 2.55 -1.87
C ALA A 32 -5.60 1.23 -1.14
N ALA A 33 -6.03 1.13 0.12
CA ALA A 33 -5.91 -0.10 0.91
C ALA A 33 -6.65 -1.26 0.25
N LEU A 34 -7.89 -1.06 -0.21
CA LEU A 34 -8.67 -2.11 -0.89
C LEU A 34 -8.02 -2.58 -2.19
N CYS A 35 -7.46 -1.67 -2.99
CA CYS A 35 -6.74 -2.03 -4.22
C CYS A 35 -5.55 -2.95 -3.95
N ILE A 36 -4.91 -2.83 -2.78
CA ILE A 36 -3.65 -3.49 -2.48
C ILE A 36 -3.81 -4.84 -1.78
N VAL A 37 -4.98 -5.09 -1.18
CA VAL A 37 -5.35 -6.34 -0.51
C VAL A 37 -5.08 -7.59 -1.37
N PRO A 38 -5.51 -7.68 -2.64
CA PRO A 38 -5.27 -8.88 -3.44
C PRO A 38 -3.78 -9.16 -3.64
N THR A 39 -2.96 -8.12 -3.83
CA THR A 39 -1.51 -8.25 -3.96
C THR A 39 -0.86 -8.75 -2.67
N PHE A 40 -1.32 -8.26 -1.51
CA PHE A 40 -0.78 -8.65 -0.23
C PHE A 40 -1.21 -10.04 0.23
N LEU A 41 -2.43 -10.46 -0.11
CA LEU A 41 -2.87 -11.84 0.06
C LEU A 41 -2.00 -12.79 -0.78
N TYR A 42 -1.66 -12.39 -2.01
CA TYR A 42 -0.72 -13.13 -2.84
C TYR A 42 0.69 -13.19 -2.21
N LEU A 43 1.23 -12.05 -1.77
CA LEU A 43 2.54 -11.99 -1.10
C LEU A 43 2.58 -12.83 0.18
N ALA A 44 1.51 -12.86 0.97
CA ALA A 44 1.42 -13.67 2.19
C ALA A 44 1.51 -15.18 1.94
N MET A 45 1.23 -15.64 0.72
CA MET A 45 1.41 -17.04 0.30
C MET A 45 2.83 -17.34 -0.19
N THR A 46 3.69 -16.33 -0.35
CA THR A 46 5.07 -16.51 -0.80
C THR A 46 6.02 -16.73 0.37
N PRO A 47 7.06 -17.58 0.23
CA PRO A 47 8.00 -17.89 1.31
C PRO A 47 8.76 -16.67 1.84
N ARG A 48 8.92 -15.61 1.03
CA ARG A 48 9.61 -14.38 1.43
C ARG A 48 8.76 -13.45 2.29
N PHE A 49 7.43 -13.52 2.19
CA PHE A 49 6.50 -12.60 2.85
C PHE A 49 5.42 -13.33 3.66
N LEU A 50 5.70 -14.59 4.02
CA LEU A 50 4.76 -15.44 4.73
C LEU A 50 4.32 -14.78 6.04
N GLY A 51 3.02 -14.50 6.16
CA GLY A 51 2.42 -13.73 7.26
C GLY A 51 2.68 -12.22 7.21
N TRP A 52 3.88 -11.77 6.82
CA TRP A 52 4.23 -10.35 6.74
C TRP A 52 3.44 -9.59 5.68
N GLY A 53 3.04 -10.26 4.58
CA GLY A 53 2.21 -9.66 3.52
C GLY A 53 0.93 -9.02 4.06
N LEU A 54 0.30 -9.58 5.10
CA LEU A 54 -0.94 -9.07 5.68
C LEU A 54 -0.78 -7.76 6.44
N LEU A 55 0.44 -7.37 6.85
CA LEU A 55 0.65 -6.17 7.66
C LEU A 55 0.64 -4.88 6.84
N PHE A 56 0.96 -4.96 5.55
CA PHE A 56 1.14 -3.77 4.71
C PHE A 56 -0.15 -3.03 4.30
N PRO A 57 -1.31 -3.68 4.07
CA PRO A 57 -2.59 -2.96 3.92
C PRO A 57 -2.89 -2.05 5.12
N PHE A 58 -2.42 -2.42 6.32
CA PHE A 58 -2.59 -1.60 7.52
C PHE A 58 -1.79 -0.29 7.47
N GLY A 59 -0.79 -0.17 6.60
CA GLY A 59 -0.08 1.09 6.37
C GLY A 59 -1.02 2.17 5.81
N TYR A 60 -1.84 1.82 4.82
CA TYR A 60 -2.80 2.74 4.22
C TYR A 60 -4.04 2.97 5.08
N THR A 61 -4.56 1.93 5.74
CA THR A 61 -5.69 2.10 6.67
C THR A 61 -5.26 2.89 7.92
N GLY A 62 -4.05 2.66 8.43
CA GLY A 62 -3.46 3.43 9.52
C GLY A 62 -3.28 4.90 9.17
N ALA A 63 -2.82 5.20 7.95
CA ALA A 63 -2.77 6.56 7.43
C ALA A 63 -4.15 7.23 7.39
N GLY A 64 -5.17 6.51 6.90
CA GLY A 64 -6.56 6.99 6.87
C GLY A 64 -7.12 7.25 8.26
N TRP A 65 -6.86 6.35 9.21
CA TRP A 65 -7.28 6.49 10.60
C TRP A 65 -6.62 7.68 11.31
N LEU A 66 -5.33 7.89 11.10
CA LEU A 66 -4.59 9.05 11.62
C LEU A 66 -5.15 10.37 11.06
N LEU A 67 -5.47 10.41 9.77
CA LEU A 67 -6.14 11.56 9.14
C LEU A 67 -7.52 11.82 9.73
N MET A 68 -8.32 10.78 10.01
CA MET A 68 -9.61 10.94 10.70
C MET A 68 -9.45 11.50 12.11
N ARG A 69 -8.36 11.17 12.81
CA ARG A 69 -8.01 11.74 14.12
C ARG A 69 -7.37 13.12 14.06
N LYS A 70 -7.36 13.78 12.90
CA LYS A 70 -6.73 15.09 12.68
C LYS A 70 -5.23 15.10 12.99
N ALA A 71 -4.56 13.96 12.89
CA ALA A 71 -3.11 13.89 13.03
C ALA A 71 -2.41 14.74 11.96
N PRO A 72 -1.23 15.29 12.25
CA PRO A 72 -0.44 16.02 11.25
C PRO A 72 -0.11 15.12 10.05
N LEU A 73 0.02 15.73 8.87
CA LEU A 73 0.33 15.02 7.62
C LEU A 73 1.57 14.13 7.73
N TRP A 74 2.62 14.60 8.42
CA TRP A 74 3.86 13.84 8.62
C TRP A 74 3.63 12.50 9.36
N ALA A 75 2.66 12.46 10.27
CA ALA A 75 2.35 11.28 11.06
C ALA A 75 1.51 10.31 10.22
N SER A 76 0.62 10.86 9.40
CA SER A 76 -0.19 10.07 8.47
C SER A 76 0.61 9.51 7.29
N SER A 77 1.73 10.13 6.91
CA SER A 77 2.63 9.63 5.87
C SER A 77 3.59 8.55 6.36
N LEU A 78 3.94 8.53 7.65
CA LEU A 78 4.82 7.51 8.25
C LEU A 78 4.42 6.06 7.91
N PRO A 79 3.15 5.65 8.07
CA PRO A 79 2.73 4.28 7.76
C PRO A 79 2.62 3.97 6.26
N VAL A 80 2.60 5.00 5.39
CA VAL A 80 2.58 4.86 3.92
C VAL A 80 3.97 4.55 3.36
N LEU A 81 5.02 5.11 3.97
CA LEU A 81 6.42 4.94 3.54
C LEU A 81 6.87 3.48 3.37
N PRO A 82 6.73 2.58 4.37
CA PRO A 82 7.19 1.20 4.22
C PRO A 82 6.46 0.45 3.10
N VAL A 83 5.19 0.80 2.85
CA VAL A 83 4.40 0.23 1.74
C VAL A 83 4.96 0.68 0.39
N CYS A 84 5.27 1.96 0.22
CA CYS A 84 5.88 2.48 -1.00
C CYS A 84 7.30 1.92 -1.24
N CYS A 85 8.12 1.83 -0.21
CA CYS A 85 9.46 1.25 -0.30
C CYS A 85 9.42 -0.22 -0.73
N LEU A 86 8.48 -0.99 -0.18
CA LEU A 86 8.30 -2.40 -0.55
C LEU A 86 7.95 -2.56 -2.03
N PHE A 87 7.09 -1.72 -2.59
CA PHE A 87 6.79 -1.79 -4.02
C PHE A 87 7.92 -1.32 -4.91
N GLY A 88 8.64 -0.27 -4.51
CA GLY A 88 9.85 0.15 -5.22
C GLY A 88 10.86 -1.00 -5.29
N TRP A 89 11.05 -1.72 -4.19
CA TRP A 89 11.91 -2.89 -4.13
C TRP A 89 11.39 -4.07 -4.95
N LEU A 90 10.10 -4.40 -4.87
CA LEU A 90 9.49 -5.46 -5.70
C LEU A 90 9.59 -5.15 -7.20
N GLY A 91 9.37 -3.89 -7.59
CA GLY A 91 9.53 -3.44 -8.97
C GLY A 91 10.97 -3.59 -9.46
N TYR A 92 11.95 -3.23 -8.62
CA TYR A 92 13.36 -3.43 -8.94
C TYR A 92 13.74 -4.90 -9.09
N ILE A 93 13.26 -5.79 -8.22
CA ILE A 93 13.52 -7.23 -8.32
C ILE A 93 12.99 -7.79 -9.64
N ILE A 94 11.77 -7.43 -10.02
CA ILE A 94 11.15 -7.92 -11.26
C ILE A 94 11.86 -7.37 -12.50
N TRP A 95 12.35 -6.14 -12.44
CA TRP A 95 13.15 -5.57 -13.52
C TRP A 95 14.48 -6.31 -13.72
N GLN A 96 15.07 -6.84 -12.64
CA GLN A 96 16.34 -7.58 -12.67
C GLN A 96 16.19 -9.07 -13.01
N GLN A 97 14.95 -9.57 -13.15
CA GLN A 97 14.64 -10.95 -13.55
C GLN A 97 14.41 -11.06 -15.05
#